data_AF-A0A839IYU9-F1
#
_entry.id   AF-A0A839IYU9-F1
#
_cell.length_a   1.000
_cell.length_b   1.000
_cell.length_c   1.000
_cell.angle_alpha   90.00
_cell.angle_beta   90.00
_cell.angle_gamma   90.00
#
_symmetry.space_group_name_H-M   'P 1'
#
loop_
_entity.id
_entity.type
_entity.pdbx_description
1 polymer ?
#
loop_
_entity_poly.entity_id
_entity_poly.type
_entity_poly.pdbx_seq_one_letter_code
_entity_poly.pdbx_strand_id
1 'polypeptide(L)'
;SVGADMGGLVSGIGQQTLLTNGRDDELESDDLGVRFMMRAGYNPQEMIGVMKILKEAAGPNRVPEFQSTHPDPDNRIEKIQEAIEKYRTQL
;
A
#
# COMPACT_ATOMS: atom_id res chain seq x y z
N SER A 1 36.63 12.19 6.23
CA SER A 1 35.47 11.52 6.83
C SER A 1 34.14 12.21 6.54
N VAL A 2 34.09 13.54 6.42
CA VAL A 2 32.83 14.31 6.19
C VAL A 2 32.06 13.93 4.91
N GLY A 3 32.76 13.51 3.84
CA GLY A 3 32.12 13.08 2.58
C GLY A 3 31.43 11.72 2.64
N ALA A 4 31.86 10.81 3.53
CA ALA A 4 31.21 9.52 3.73
C ALA A 4 29.91 9.66 4.53
N ASP A 5 29.91 10.55 5.52
CA ASP A 5 28.74 10.82 6.37
C ASP A 5 27.61 11.51 5.58
N MET A 6 27.94 12.49 4.71
CA MET A 6 26.93 13.09 3.82
C MET A 6 26.40 12.11 2.76
N GLY A 7 27.26 11.22 2.22
CA GLY A 7 26.83 10.18 1.28
C GLY A 7 25.83 9.20 1.92
N GLY A 8 26.08 8.78 3.17
CA GLY A 8 25.15 7.94 3.93
C GLY A 8 23.82 8.63 4.24
N LEU A 9 23.84 9.92 4.61
CA LEU A 9 22.63 10.69 4.88
C LEU A 9 21.77 10.92 3.63
N VAL A 10 22.37 11.31 2.50
CA VAL A 10 21.65 11.51 1.23
C VAL A 10 21.07 10.19 0.72
N SER A 11 21.81 9.08 0.83
CA SER A 11 21.32 7.76 0.47
C SER A 11 20.15 7.31 1.36
N GLY A 12 20.22 7.60 2.66
CA GLY A 12 19.14 7.29 3.61
C GLY A 12 17.86 8.07 3.33
N ILE A 13 17.98 9.37 3.02
CA ILE A 13 16.84 10.21 2.63
C ILE A 13 16.23 9.71 1.32
N GLY A 14 17.05 9.42 0.31
CA GLY A 14 16.57 8.92 -0.99
C GLY A 14 15.81 7.60 -0.87
N GLN A 15 16.34 6.65 -0.09
CA GLN A 15 15.67 5.37 0.16
C GLN A 15 14.34 5.56 0.91
N GLN A 16 14.30 6.43 1.92
CA GLN A 16 13.08 6.74 2.65
C GLN A 16 12.00 7.36 1.74
N THR A 17 12.37 8.32 0.89
CA THR A 17 11.44 8.96 -0.05
C THR A 17 10.86 7.96 -1.04
N LEU A 18 11.69 7.07 -1.61
CA LEU A 18 11.23 6.03 -2.52
C LEU A 18 10.24 5.07 -1.85
N LEU A 19 10.52 4.65 -0.61
CA LEU A 19 9.64 3.78 0.16
C LEU A 19 8.31 4.46 0.50
N THR A 20 8.33 5.73 0.92
CA THR A 20 7.09 6.48 1.21
C THR A 20 6.24 6.66 -0.05
N ASN A 21 6.85 7.07 -1.17
CA ASN A 21 6.11 7.25 -2.42
C ASN A 21 5.46 5.94 -2.89
N GLY A 22 6.18 4.82 -2.81
CA GLY A 22 5.61 3.51 -3.16
C GLY A 22 4.41 3.11 -2.29
N ARG A 23 4.36 3.53 -1.02
CA ARG A 23 3.19 3.30 -0.16
C ARG A 23 2.00 4.15 -0.59
N ASP A 24 2.22 5.43 -0.89
CA ASP A 24 1.15 6.32 -1.34
C ASP A 24 0.56 5.84 -2.69
N ASP A 25 1.41 5.38 -3.61
CA ASP A 25 1.00 4.82 -4.91
C ASP A 25 0.09 3.59 -4.76
N GLU A 26 0.39 2.69 -3.81
CA GLU A 26 -0.43 1.49 -3.54
C GLU A 26 -1.78 1.85 -2.93
N LEU A 27 -1.83 2.84 -2.04
CA LEU A 27 -3.08 3.29 -1.44
C LEU A 27 -3.97 4.02 -2.45
N GLU A 28 -3.39 4.82 -3.35
CA GLU A 28 -4.12 5.42 -4.47
C GLU A 28 -4.64 4.35 -5.43
N SER A 29 -3.81 3.34 -5.73
CA SER A 29 -4.21 2.19 -6.55
C SER A 29 -5.41 1.46 -5.94
N ASP A 30 -5.43 1.26 -4.62
CA ASP A 30 -6.54 0.63 -3.93
C ASP A 30 -7.84 1.43 -4.01
N ASP A 31 -7.79 2.74 -3.72
CA ASP A 31 -8.96 3.62 -3.77
C ASP A 31 -9.57 3.64 -5.18
N LEU A 32 -8.74 3.79 -6.22
CA LEU A 32 -9.18 3.77 -7.61
C LEU A 32 -9.68 2.39 -8.03
N GLY A 33 -9.03 1.32 -7.57
CA GLY A 33 -9.44 -0.06 -7.80
C GLY A 33 -10.87 -0.32 -7.33
N VAL A 34 -11.18 0.06 -6.09
CA VAL A 34 -12.54 -0.02 -5.53
C VAL A 34 -13.53 0.74 -6.41
N ARG A 35 -13.21 1.97 -6.80
CA ARG A 35 -14.07 2.80 -7.66
C ARG A 35 -14.38 2.11 -8.98
N PHE A 36 -13.37 1.52 -9.62
CA PHE A 36 -13.53 0.84 -10.91
C PHE A 36 -14.32 -0.46 -10.78
N MET A 37 -14.07 -1.26 -9.74
CA MET A 37 -14.83 -2.48 -9.47
C MET A 37 -16.32 -2.17 -9.31
N MET A 38 -16.65 -1.18 -8.48
CA MET A 38 -18.05 -0.79 -8.26
C MET A 38 -18.72 -0.26 -9.53
N ARG A 39 -18.00 0.57 -10.33
CA ARG A 39 -18.50 1.07 -11.61
C ARG A 39 -18.74 -0.02 -12.65
N ALA A 40 -17.94 -1.07 -12.63
CA ALA A 40 -18.07 -2.22 -13.51
C ALA A 40 -19.09 -3.26 -13.00
N GLY A 41 -19.71 -3.05 -11.82
CA GLY A 41 -20.67 -3.97 -11.23
C GLY A 41 -20.05 -5.18 -10.51
N TYR A 42 -18.74 -5.16 -10.25
CA TYR A 42 -18.08 -6.17 -9.43
C TYR A 42 -18.24 -5.87 -7.93
N ASN A 43 -18.18 -6.93 -7.11
CA ASN A 43 -18.16 -6.82 -5.66
C ASN A 43 -16.79 -6.30 -5.18
N PRO A 44 -16.66 -5.06 -4.66
CA PRO A 44 -15.38 -4.51 -4.24
C PRO A 44 -14.82 -5.18 -2.97
N GLN A 45 -15.64 -5.94 -2.23
CA GLN A 45 -15.20 -6.70 -1.05
C GLN A 45 -14.18 -7.80 -1.41
N GLU A 46 -14.17 -8.27 -2.67
CA GLU A 46 -13.20 -9.28 -3.12
C GLU A 46 -11.75 -8.77 -3.06
N MET A 47 -11.55 -7.45 -3.09
CA MET A 47 -10.24 -6.83 -2.97
C MET A 47 -9.60 -7.08 -1.58
N ILE A 48 -10.42 -7.20 -0.53
CA ILE A 48 -9.98 -7.63 0.80
C ILE A 48 -9.47 -9.08 0.76
N GLY A 49 -10.10 -9.93 -0.05
CA GLY A 49 -9.66 -11.31 -0.28
C GLY A 49 -8.25 -11.37 -0.88
N VAL A 50 -7.97 -10.52 -1.88
CA VAL A 50 -6.63 -10.38 -2.47
C VAL A 50 -5.60 -9.99 -1.40
N MET A 51 -5.90 -9.02 -0.53
CA MET A 51 -4.98 -8.63 0.53
C MET A 51 -4.69 -9.75 1.52
N LYS A 52 -5.68 -10.59 1.85
CA LYS A 52 -5.48 -11.79 2.68
C LYS A 52 -4.55 -12.80 2.00
N ILE A 53 -4.72 -13.04 0.70
CA ILE A 53 -3.84 -13.93 -0.09
C ILE A 53 -2.41 -13.39 -0.09
N LEU A 54 -2.22 -12.09 -0.32
CA LEU A 54 -0.89 -11.46 -0.28
C LEU A 54 -0.26 -11.56 1.11
N LYS A 55 -1.06 -11.41 2.17
CA LYS A 55 -0.61 -11.59 3.55
C LYS A 55 -0.12 -13.01 3.81
N GLU A 56 -0.86 -14.01 3.36
CA GLU A 56 -0.49 -15.42 3.50
C GLU A 56 0.77 -15.75 2.69
N ALA A 57 0.86 -15.27 1.45
CA ALA A 57 1.99 -15.51 0.55
C ALA A 57 3.30 -14.89 1.06
N ALA A 58 3.24 -13.79 1.82
CA ALA A 58 4.42 -13.17 2.42
C ALA A 58 5.13 -14.05 3.47
N GLY A 59 4.42 -15.04 4.05
CA GLY A 59 4.98 -15.97 5.02
C GLY A 59 5.46 -15.33 6.34
N PRO A 60 6.11 -16.11 7.22
CA PRO A 60 6.55 -15.65 8.55
C PRO A 60 7.78 -14.73 8.53
N ASN A 61 8.54 -14.71 7.42
CA ASN A 61 9.74 -13.87 7.24
C ASN A 61 9.39 -12.55 6.54
N ARG A 62 8.31 -11.89 6.96
CA ARG A 62 7.89 -10.62 6.37
C ARG A 62 8.99 -9.58 6.61
N VAL A 63 9.45 -8.97 5.52
CA VAL A 63 10.35 -7.81 5.59
C VAL A 63 9.63 -6.74 6.43
N PRO A 64 10.26 -6.19 7.49
CA PRO A 64 9.61 -5.18 8.34
C PRO A 64 9.02 -4.07 7.48
N GLU A 65 7.83 -3.56 7.84
CA GLU A 65 7.09 -2.56 7.04
C GLU A 65 7.96 -1.37 6.63
N PHE A 66 8.86 -0.93 7.52
CA PHE A 66 9.83 0.14 7.26
C PHE A 66 10.79 -0.13 6.09
N GLN A 67 11.08 -1.40 5.78
CA GLN A 67 11.99 -1.83 4.73
C GLN A 67 11.27 -2.30 3.44
N SER A 68 9.94 -2.36 3.44
CA SER A 68 9.14 -2.81 2.30
C SER A 68 8.57 -1.62 1.52
N THR A 69 8.57 -1.70 0.18
CA THR A 69 7.93 -0.73 -0.72
C THR A 69 6.41 -0.85 -0.73
N HIS A 70 5.88 -2.00 -0.28
CA HIS A 70 4.45 -2.25 -0.19
C HIS A 70 4.00 -2.16 1.28
N PRO A 71 2.95 -1.37 1.58
CA PRO A 71 2.42 -1.23 2.94
C PRO A 71 1.82 -2.55 3.44
N ASP A 72 1.66 -2.69 4.76
CA ASP A 72 1.09 -3.90 5.34
C ASP A 72 -0.31 -4.18 4.75
N PRO A 73 -0.60 -5.42 4.30
CA PRO A 73 -1.93 -5.79 3.83
C PRO A 73 -3.06 -5.45 4.83
N ASP A 74 -2.80 -5.47 6.14
CA ASP A 74 -3.82 -5.08 7.14
C ASP A 74 -4.17 -3.59 7.05
N ASN A 75 -3.15 -2.73 6.88
CA ASN A 75 -3.35 -1.29 6.68
C ASN A 75 -4.10 -1.01 5.36
N ARG A 76 -3.78 -1.76 4.31
CA ARG A 76 -4.49 -1.67 3.02
C ARG A 76 -5.95 -2.10 3.14
N ILE A 77 -6.23 -3.18 3.89
CA ILE A 77 -7.61 -3.64 4.11
C ILE A 77 -8.48 -2.55 4.74
N GLU A 78 -7.96 -1.83 5.74
CA GLU A 78 -8.68 -0.70 6.35
C GLU A 78 -8.98 0.39 5.31
N LYS A 79 -7.99 0.76 4.48
CA LYS A 79 -8.16 1.77 3.42
C LYS A 79 -9.11 1.34 2.31
N ILE A 80 -9.12 0.05 1.95
CA ILE A 80 -10.09 -0.52 1.02
C ILE A 80 -11.50 -0.42 1.60
N GLN A 81 -11.69 -0.72 2.89
CA GLN A 81 -13.00 -0.60 3.55
C GLN A 81 -13.48 0.87 3.55
N GLU A 82 -12.60 1.82 3.88
CA GLU A 82 -12.90 3.25 3.79
C GLU A 82 -13.31 3.65 2.37
N ALA A 83 -12.57 3.21 1.34
CA ALA A 83 -12.87 3.49 -0.06
C ALA A 83 -14.21 2.90 -0.50
N ILE A 84 -14.56 1.70 -0.04
CA ILE A 84 -15.86 1.07 -0.34
C ILE A 84 -17.00 1.92 0.20
N GLU A 85 -16.91 2.39 1.44
CA GLU A 85 -17.94 3.27 2.03
C GLU A 85 -17.99 4.62 1.31
N LYS A 86 -16.82 5.21 1.02
CA LYS A 86 -16.68 6.46 0.26
C LYS A 86 -17.42 6.38 -1.08
N TYR A 87 -17.19 5.34 -1.88
CA TYR A 87 -17.77 5.23 -3.22
C TYR A 87 -19.21 4.70 -3.22
N ARG A 88 -19.64 3.96 -2.20
CA ARG A 88 -21.05 3.57 -2.03
C ARG A 88 -21.98 4.78 -1.93
N THR A 89 -21.51 5.87 -1.32
CA THR A 89 -22.30 7.12 -1.18
C THR A 89 -22.28 8.02 -2.43
N GLN A 90 -21.50 7.67 -3.45
CA GLN A 90 -21.30 8.47 -4.67
C GLN A 90 -21.91 7.84 -5.94
N LEU A 91 -22.52 6.67 -5.81
CA LEU A 91 -23.26 5.97 -6.86
C LEU A 91 -24.76 6.16 -6.64
#